data_AF-A0A957Z2E1-F1
#
_entry.id   AF-A0A957Z2E1-F1
#
_cell.length_a   1.000
_cell.length_b   1.000
_cell.length_c   1.000
_cell.angle_alpha   90.00
_cell.angle_beta   90.00
_cell.angle_gamma   90.00
#
_symmetry.space_group_name_H-M   'P 1'
#
loop_
_entity.id
_entity.type
_entity.pdbx_description
1 polymer ?
#
loop_
_entity_poly.entity_id
_entity_poly.type
_entity_poly.pdbx_seq_one_letter_code
_entity_poly.pdbx_strand_id
1 'polypeptide(L)' 'MSHERSKGAAFRRSATVALVLALLTVVEMFAALNFNSLVILMLLATFKAVLVLNYFMHVSRLWTAEEH' A
#
# COMPACT_ATOMS: atom_id res chain seq x y z
N MET A 1 4.17 24.84 27.04
CA MET A 1 2.91 24.20 26.61
C MET A 1 3.19 23.50 25.27
N SER A 2 3.06 22.18 25.23
CA SER A 2 3.69 21.27 24.26
C SER A 2 3.02 21.22 22.89
N HIS A 3 3.76 21.50 21.80
CA HIS A 3 3.33 21.30 20.42
C HIS A 3 4.33 20.41 19.64
N GLU A 4 4.53 19.15 20.07
CA GLU A 4 5.41 18.21 19.34
C GLU A 4 4.78 16.82 19.06
N ARG A 5 3.49 16.63 19.30
CA ARG A 5 2.88 15.28 19.29
C ARG A 5 2.20 14.83 17.99
N SER A 6 2.23 15.58 16.89
CA SER A 6 1.38 15.26 15.71
C SER A 6 2.10 14.98 14.38
N LYS A 7 3.40 14.62 14.39
CA LYS A 7 4.08 14.15 13.16
C LYS A 7 4.27 12.62 13.11
N GLY A 8 4.33 11.95 14.27
CA GLY A 8 4.56 10.51 14.35
C GLY A 8 3.41 9.62 13.86
N ALA A 9 2.16 10.09 13.92
CA ALA A 9 1.00 9.28 13.54
C ALA A 9 0.94 8.99 12.03
N ALA A 10 1.28 9.98 11.20
CA ALA A 10 1.32 9.82 9.74
C ALA A 10 2.46 8.88 9.31
N PHE A 11 3.64 9.02 9.92
CA PHE A 11 4.80 8.18 9.63
C PHE A 11 4.59 6.72 10.02
N ARG A 12 3.90 6.46 11.14
CA ARG A 12 3.53 5.10 11.55
C ARG A 12 2.58 4.44 10.56
N ARG A 13 1.62 5.19 9.99
CA ARG A 13 0.65 4.65 9.03
C ARG A 13 1.32 4.20 7.74
N SER A 14 2.21 5.01 7.17
CA SER A 14 2.96 4.63 5.95
C SER A 14 3.92 3.45 6.21
N ALA A 15 4.57 3.41 7.38
CA ALA A 15 5.44 2.29 7.77
C ALA A 15 4.67 0.96 7.89
N THR A 16 3.48 0.96 8.50
CA THR A 16 2.64 -0.24 8.57
C THR A 16 2.21 -0.73 7.19
N VAL A 17 1.81 0.18 6.29
CA VAL A 17 1.42 -0.21 4.93
C VAL A 17 2.62 -0.73 4.14
N ALA A 18 3.80 -0.11 4.29
CA ALA A 18 5.03 -0.61 3.68
C ALA A 18 5.35 -2.04 4.14
N LEU A 19 5.18 -2.34 5.42
CA LEU A 19 5.34 -3.70 5.96
C LEU A 19 4.37 -4.70 5.34
N VAL A 20 3.10 -4.32 5.18
CA VAL A 20 2.08 -5.17 4.52
C VAL A 20 2.45 -5.44 3.07
N LEU A 21 2.89 -4.42 2.32
CA LEU A 21 3.34 -4.57 0.93
C LEU A 21 4.59 -5.47 0.83
N ALA A 22 5.53 -5.34 1.76
CA ALA A 22 6.71 -6.18 1.83
C ALA A 22 6.32 -7.66 2.05
N LEU A 23 5.42 -7.93 3.00
CA LEU A 23 4.93 -9.28 3.27
C LEU A 23 4.23 -9.89 2.05
N LEU A 24 3.39 -9.10 1.38
CA LEU A 24 2.69 -9.50 0.17
C LEU A 24 3.65 -9.82 -0.98
N THR A 25 4.78 -9.11 -1.06
CA THR A 25 5.83 -9.39 -2.05
C THR A 25 6.52 -10.72 -1.79
N VAL A 26 6.73 -11.09 -0.52
CA VAL A 26 7.26 -12.42 -0.17
C VAL A 26 6.28 -13.53 -0.59
N VAL A 27 4.98 -13.33 -0.35
CA VAL A 27 3.94 -14.28 -0.79
C VAL A 27 3.92 -14.43 -2.30
N GLU A 28 4.04 -13.32 -3.04
CA GLU A 28 4.12 -13.34 -4.50
C GLU A 28 5.35 -14.09 -5.00
N MET A 29 6.51 -13.88 -4.38
CA MET A 29 7.72 -14.64 -4.70
C MET A 29 7.50 -16.14 -4.53
N PHE A 30 6.87 -16.56 -3.43
CA PHE A 30 6.52 -17.97 -3.23
C PHE A 30 5.54 -18.48 -4.29
N ALA A 31 4.53 -17.70 -4.65
CA ALA A 31 3.58 -18.06 -5.68
C ALA A 31 4.26 -18.19 -7.06
N ALA A 32 5.18 -17.29 -7.39
CA ALA A 32 5.96 -17.32 -8.63
C ALA A 32 6.78 -18.60 -8.74
N LEU A 33 7.45 -18.99 -7.66
CA LEU A 33 8.32 -20.16 -7.61
C LEU A 33 7.54 -21.49 -7.70
N ASN A 34 6.34 -21.57 -7.11
CA ASN A 34 5.59 -22.83 -7.04
C ASN A 34 4.60 -23.03 -8.19
N PHE A 35 3.94 -21.96 -8.65
CA PHE A 35 2.83 -22.07 -9.58
C PHE A 35 3.14 -21.51 -10.98
N ASN A 36 4.17 -20.66 -11.12
CA ASN A 36 4.60 -20.00 -12.36
C ASN A 36 3.43 -19.53 -13.28
N SER A 37 2.36 -19.04 -12.65
CA SER A 37 1.15 -18.61 -13.35
C SER A 37 1.14 -17.09 -13.45
N LEU A 38 1.25 -16.60 -14.69
CA LEU A 38 1.27 -15.17 -15.00
C LEU A 38 -0.02 -14.48 -14.50
N VAL A 39 -1.15 -15.17 -14.54
CA VAL A 39 -2.44 -14.65 -14.06
C VAL A 39 -2.42 -14.38 -12.55
N ILE A 40 -1.85 -15.30 -11.76
CA ILE A 40 -1.76 -15.14 -10.30
C ILE A 40 -0.85 -13.96 -9.95
N LEU A 41 0.28 -13.83 -10.65
CA LEU A 41 1.21 -12.71 -10.46
C LEU A 41 0.58 -11.37 -10.86
N MET A 42 -0.19 -11.32 -11.95
CA MET A 42 -0.93 -10.13 -12.36
C MET A 42 -1.97 -9.69 -11.33
N LEU A 43 -2.67 -10.65 -10.71
CA LEU A 43 -3.64 -10.34 -9.64
C LEU A 43 -2.93 -9.76 -8.40
N LEU A 44 -1.82 -10.36 -7.98
CA LEU A 44 -1.01 -9.88 -6.85
C LEU A 44 -0.39 -8.49 -7.13
N ALA A 45 0.10 -8.27 -8.35
CA ALA A 45 0.60 -6.98 -8.80
C ALA A 45 -0.50 -5.91 -8.78
N THR A 46 -1.70 -6.25 -9.26
CA THR A 46 -2.86 -5.35 -9.24
C THR A 46 -3.28 -4.99 -7.82
N PHE A 47 -3.33 -5.98 -6.92
CA PHE A 47 -3.67 -5.76 -5.52
C PHE A 47 -2.67 -4.82 -4.83
N LYS A 48 -1.37 -4.98 -5.10
CA LYS A 48 -0.33 -4.03 -4.65
C LYS A 48 -0.55 -2.63 -5.20
N ALA A 49 -0.86 -2.49 -6.49
CA ALA A 49 -1.11 -1.19 -7.10
C ALA A 49 -2.26 -0.45 -6.40
N VAL A 50 -3.38 -1.13 -6.13
CA VAL A 50 -4.53 -0.54 -5.40
C VAL A 50 -4.14 -0.09 -4.00
N LEU A 51 -3.35 -0.88 -3.27
CA LEU A 51 -2.85 -0.51 -1.93
C LEU A 51 -1.94 0.73 -2.01
N VAL A 52 -1.00 0.77 -2.93
CA VAL A 52 -0.10 1.93 -3.10
C VAL A 52 -0.88 3.19 -3.46
N LEU A 53 -1.83 3.10 -4.38
CA LEU A 53 -2.65 4.24 -4.81
C LEU A 53 -3.49 4.81 -3.66
N ASN A 54 -4.10 3.95 -2.84
CA ASN A 54 -4.92 4.39 -1.70
C ASN A 54 -4.07 4.96 -0.55
N TYR A 55 -2.98 4.27 -0.16
CA TYR A 55 -2.26 4.60 1.06
C TYR A 55 -1.08 5.54 0.87
N PHE A 56 -0.36 5.46 -0.25
CA PHE A 56 0.78 6.33 -0.53
C PHE A 56 0.39 7.53 -1.39
N MET A 57 -0.40 7.30 -2.46
CA MET A 57 -0.77 8.40 -3.36
C MET A 57 -1.97 9.22 -2.89
N HIS A 58 -2.69 8.80 -1.84
CA HIS A 58 -3.87 9.50 -1.33
C HIS A 58 -4.85 9.88 -2.46
N VAL A 59 -5.03 9.02 -3.48
CA VAL A 59 -5.94 9.30 -4.62
C VAL A 59 -7.37 9.57 -4.11
N SER A 60 -7.77 8.94 -3.01
CA SER A 60 -9.04 9.23 -2.32
C SER A 60 -9.18 10.71 -1.95
N ARG A 61 -8.08 11.38 -1.63
CA ARG A 61 -8.05 12.81 -1.25
C ARG A 61 -8.13 13.74 -2.46
N LEU A 62 -7.70 13.29 -3.64
CA LEU A 62 -7.86 14.03 -4.90
C LEU A 62 -9.33 14.02 -5.34
N TRP A 63 -10.04 12.91 -5.14
CA TRP A 63 -11.45 12.77 -5.51
C TRP A 63 -12.40 13.55 -4.56
N THR A 64 -12.03 13.72 -3.29
CA THR A 64 -12.80 14.57 -2.34
C THR A 64 -12.56 16.08 -2.54
N ALA A 65 -11.44 16.48 -3.15
CA ALA A 65 -11.14 17.91 -3.33
C ALA A 65 -12.02 18.60 -4.41
N GLU A 66 -12.78 17.81 -5.18
CA GLU A 66 -13.55 18.28 -6.34
C GLU A 66 -15.07 18.31 -6.09
N GLU A 67 -15.53 18.11 -4.85
CA GLU A 67 -16.93 18.34 -4.44
C GLU A 67 -17.18 19.77 -3.93
N HIS A 68 -16.64 20.79 -4.62
CA HIS A 68 -16.93 22.20 -4.37
C HIS A 68 -17.53 22.89 -5.59
#